data_AF-A0A523ZGS1-F1
#
_entry.id   AF-A0A523ZGS1-F1
#
_cell.length_a   1.000
_cell.length_b   1.000
_cell.length_c   1.000
_cell.angle_alpha   90.00
_cell.angle_beta   90.00
_cell.angle_gamma   90.00
#
_symmetry.space_group_name_H-M   'P 1'
#
loop_
_entity.id
_entity.type
_entity.pdbx_description
1 polymer ?
#
loop_
_entity_poly.entity_id
_entity_poly.type
_entity_poly.pdbx_seq_one_letter_code
_entity_poly.pdbx_strand_id
1 'polypeptide(L)'
;MKDKIPKTSETIAARRAVRLAEKVRKARSRLSFTPAWWSNGATDFFSLVLLSALNFYLIYPFFGKPAVATTFSGPVIPLMARIIEFFGIPMIYAYQIVNIAFFLAFPISFYLFIKRVSGRKLVALLATLFVSLPVYPFVKIRIESAFFAVEAPHIASLTIMPLALFGLLSFLRRGGVKNLILAGISSALVALISPFGFITYGLFSAITAFSEMLLGHGRLKLFRFLVIFVLAAGLSSFWYNPAFFTWMIAGPMGEEIRQTAAKLLPISFFLIPVLGAFGFLLFDRKPDLQAVFLASFYTLFFGIIVLAGGGFFPSHPSRYTPEFGLSLSFLLAVVIIRLTDFLRFQKKLRLFKWNGQILATIALFSIFLLLVLATILGRSRIGVGVENILGTWTKVSKGEIWMAKDR
;
A
#
# COMPACT_ATOMS: atom_id res chain seq x y z
N MET A 1 -32.71 12.25 -44.69
CA MET A 1 -32.51 10.77 -44.79
C MET A 1 -33.86 10.17 -45.10
N LYS A 2 -34.05 9.59 -46.28
CA LYS A 2 -35.31 8.94 -46.68
C LYS A 2 -35.48 7.64 -45.86
N ASP A 3 -36.57 7.54 -45.12
CA ASP A 3 -36.96 6.33 -44.40
C ASP A 3 -37.25 5.20 -45.40
N LYS A 4 -36.26 4.30 -45.55
CA LYS A 4 -36.45 3.04 -46.27
C LYS A 4 -37.12 2.05 -45.33
N ILE A 5 -38.36 1.68 -45.68
CA ILE A 5 -39.13 0.57 -45.10
C ILE A 5 -38.23 -0.69 -45.07
N PRO A 6 -38.14 -1.41 -43.93
CA PRO A 6 -37.21 -2.52 -43.76
C PRO A 6 -37.57 -3.71 -44.66
N LYS A 7 -36.53 -4.33 -45.25
CA LYS A 7 -36.65 -5.63 -45.93
C LYS A 7 -36.83 -6.74 -44.87
N THR A 8 -37.66 -7.73 -45.19
CA THR A 8 -38.15 -8.82 -44.33
C THR A 8 -37.09 -9.75 -43.72
N SER A 9 -35.81 -9.57 -44.05
CA SER A 9 -34.70 -10.40 -43.55
C SER A 9 -33.89 -9.77 -42.41
N GLU A 10 -34.12 -8.51 -42.05
CA GLU A 10 -33.39 -7.84 -40.96
C GLU A 10 -34.23 -7.76 -39.68
N THR A 11 -33.89 -8.56 -38.67
CA THR A 11 -34.55 -8.46 -37.36
C THR A 11 -34.32 -7.07 -36.74
N ILE A 12 -35.35 -6.52 -36.11
CA ILE A 12 -35.33 -5.21 -35.43
C ILE A 12 -34.19 -5.13 -34.40
N ALA A 13 -33.80 -6.28 -33.82
CA ALA A 13 -32.66 -6.42 -32.92
C ALA A 13 -31.31 -6.11 -33.59
N ALA A 14 -31.07 -6.59 -34.81
CA ALA A 14 -29.82 -6.36 -35.54
C ALA A 14 -29.62 -4.87 -35.85
N ARG A 15 -30.66 -4.15 -36.30
CA ARG A 15 -30.58 -2.70 -36.51
C ARG A 15 -30.43 -1.91 -35.22
N ARG A 16 -31.03 -2.34 -34.10
CA ARG A 16 -30.80 -1.72 -32.78
C ARG A 16 -29.35 -1.90 -32.34
N ALA A 17 -28.77 -3.09 -32.51
CA ALA A 17 -27.38 -3.36 -32.18
C ALA A 17 -26.41 -2.51 -33.02
N VAL A 18 -26.65 -2.36 -34.33
CA VAL A 18 -25.85 -1.51 -35.21
C VAL A 18 -25.96 -0.03 -34.83
N ARG A 19 -27.17 0.48 -34.53
CA ARG A 19 -27.34 1.87 -34.05
C ARG A 19 -26.66 2.10 -32.70
N LEU A 20 -26.71 1.12 -31.79
CA LEU A 20 -26.05 1.21 -30.50
C LEU A 20 -24.53 1.20 -30.67
N ALA A 21 -24.01 0.31 -31.52
CA ALA A 21 -22.60 0.24 -31.88
C ALA A 21 -22.11 1.53 -32.54
N GLU A 22 -22.90 2.16 -33.42
CA GLU A 22 -22.57 3.46 -34.01
C GLU A 22 -22.64 4.62 -33.00
N LYS A 23 -23.61 4.62 -32.09
CA LYS A 23 -23.67 5.61 -31.00
C LYS A 23 -22.48 5.47 -30.05
N VAL A 24 -22.10 4.24 -29.70
CA VAL A 24 -20.91 3.94 -28.90
C VAL A 24 -19.65 4.33 -29.66
N ARG A 25 -19.55 4.04 -30.97
CA ARG A 25 -18.41 4.44 -31.82
C ARG A 25 -18.28 5.96 -31.92
N LYS A 26 -19.38 6.69 -32.10
CA LYS A 26 -19.41 8.16 -32.12
C LYS A 26 -19.13 8.78 -30.75
N ALA A 27 -19.57 8.15 -29.65
CA ALA A 27 -19.21 8.56 -28.30
C ALA A 27 -17.70 8.33 -28.04
N ARG A 28 -17.16 7.21 -28.53
CA ARG A 28 -15.74 6.86 -28.44
C ARG A 28 -14.86 7.76 -29.31
N SER A 29 -15.34 8.23 -30.46
CA SER A 29 -14.61 9.15 -31.33
C SER A 29 -14.68 10.61 -30.88
N ARG A 30 -15.73 11.01 -30.13
CA ARG A 30 -15.79 12.33 -29.45
C ARG A 30 -14.97 12.39 -28.17
N LEU A 31 -14.62 11.25 -27.59
CA LEU A 31 -13.58 11.11 -26.57
C LEU A 31 -12.20 10.99 -27.22
N SER A 32 -11.85 11.94 -28.09
CA SER A 32 -10.44 12.14 -28.42
C SER A 32 -9.76 12.67 -27.17
N PHE A 33 -9.22 11.75 -26.37
CA PHE A 33 -8.26 12.07 -25.33
C PHE A 33 -7.06 12.68 -26.04
N THR A 34 -6.99 14.01 -26.10
CA THR A 34 -5.70 14.69 -26.23
C THR A 34 -4.80 14.09 -25.13
N PRO A 35 -3.70 13.41 -25.49
CA PRO A 35 -2.75 12.93 -24.50
C PRO A 35 -2.19 14.17 -23.82
N ALA A 36 -2.70 14.47 -22.64
CA ALA A 36 -2.18 15.55 -21.85
C ALA A 36 -0.71 15.25 -21.52
N TRP A 37 0.13 16.29 -21.54
CA TRP A 37 1.59 16.28 -21.39
C TRP A 37 2.18 15.37 -20.29
N TRP A 38 1.36 14.95 -19.31
CA TRP A 38 1.69 13.93 -18.30
C TRP A 38 1.63 12.46 -18.79
N SER A 39 1.30 12.16 -20.05
CA SER A 39 1.24 10.77 -20.57
C SER A 39 2.59 10.22 -21.04
N ASN A 40 3.62 11.05 -21.17
CA ASN A 40 4.92 10.62 -21.70
C ASN A 40 5.69 9.77 -20.68
N GLY A 41 6.34 8.69 -21.13
CA GLY A 41 7.18 7.86 -20.26
C GLY A 41 8.26 8.65 -19.52
N ALA A 42 8.72 9.76 -20.13
CA ALA A 42 9.67 10.69 -19.52
C ALA A 42 9.18 11.29 -18.19
N THR A 43 7.91 11.67 -18.06
CA THR A 43 7.41 12.28 -16.81
C THR A 43 7.42 11.29 -15.65
N ASP A 44 7.16 10.01 -15.93
CA ASP A 44 7.22 8.95 -14.92
C ASP A 44 8.66 8.72 -14.49
N PHE A 45 9.59 8.71 -15.45
CA PHE A 45 11.02 8.60 -15.18
C PHE A 45 11.51 9.75 -14.30
N PHE A 46 11.25 11.02 -14.67
CA PHE A 46 11.65 12.17 -13.86
C PHE A 46 10.99 12.19 -12.47
N SER A 47 9.72 11.78 -12.38
CA SER A 47 9.03 11.63 -11.09
C SER A 47 9.74 10.63 -10.19
N LEU A 48 10.08 9.45 -10.72
CA LEU A 48 10.77 8.41 -9.97
C LEU A 48 12.19 8.86 -9.58
N VAL A 49 12.93 9.49 -10.49
CA VAL A 49 14.25 10.05 -10.18
C VAL A 49 14.19 11.08 -9.06
N LEU A 50 13.23 12.02 -9.12
CA LEU A 50 13.02 13.01 -8.05
C LEU A 50 12.70 12.33 -6.72
N LEU A 51 11.76 11.38 -6.71
CA LEU A 51 11.36 10.66 -5.50
C LEU A 51 12.53 9.85 -4.91
N SER A 52 13.31 9.17 -5.75
CA SER A 52 14.51 8.45 -5.32
C SER A 52 15.57 9.41 -4.78
N ALA A 53 15.81 10.55 -5.42
CA ALA A 53 16.75 11.57 -4.97
C ALA A 53 16.35 12.17 -3.61
N LEU A 54 15.05 12.46 -3.41
CA LEU A 54 14.54 12.95 -2.13
C LEU A 54 14.71 11.92 -1.02
N ASN A 55 14.35 10.65 -1.26
CA ASN A 55 14.53 9.61 -0.25
C ASN A 55 16.01 9.35 0.05
N PHE A 56 16.87 9.37 -0.98
CA PHE A 56 18.32 9.31 -0.81
C PHE A 56 18.85 10.45 0.06
N TYR A 57 18.42 11.69 -0.20
CA TYR A 57 18.78 12.86 0.60
C TYR A 57 18.39 12.69 2.09
N LEU A 58 17.20 12.14 2.36
CA LEU A 58 16.74 11.90 3.73
C LEU A 58 17.62 10.87 4.47
N ILE A 59 18.02 9.79 3.79
CA ILE A 59 18.79 8.70 4.42
C ILE A 59 20.30 8.81 4.26
N TYR A 60 20.81 9.83 3.57
CA TYR A 60 22.25 10.05 3.39
C TYR A 60 23.07 9.97 4.69
N PRO A 61 22.61 10.47 5.86
CA PRO A 61 23.36 10.38 7.12
C PRO A 61 23.58 8.96 7.68
N PHE A 62 22.96 7.95 7.08
CA PHE A 62 23.05 6.55 7.51
C PHE A 62 24.07 5.74 6.70
N PHE A 63 24.62 6.31 5.62
CA PHE A 63 25.69 5.67 4.85
C PHE A 63 26.98 5.63 5.68
N GLY A 64 27.70 4.50 5.61
CA GLY A 64 28.95 4.31 6.35
C GLY A 64 28.78 4.10 7.86
N LYS A 65 27.56 3.94 8.36
CA LYS A 65 27.29 3.59 9.77
C LYS A 65 27.01 2.09 9.93
N PRO A 66 27.35 1.48 11.07
CA PRO A 66 26.98 0.10 11.35
C PRO A 66 25.46 -0.01 11.56
N ALA A 67 24.86 -1.14 11.14
CA ALA A 67 23.47 -1.44 11.48
C ALA A 67 23.31 -1.67 13.00
N VAL A 68 22.14 -1.35 13.52
CA VAL A 68 21.75 -1.74 14.88
C VAL A 68 21.65 -3.27 14.95
N ALA A 69 22.09 -3.87 16.06
CA ALA A 69 21.96 -5.30 16.28
C ALA A 69 20.48 -5.72 16.20
N THR A 70 20.15 -6.56 15.23
CA THR A 70 18.78 -7.06 14.99
C THR A 70 18.79 -8.55 14.74
N THR A 71 17.67 -9.20 15.04
CA THR A 71 17.43 -10.62 14.77
C THR A 71 16.59 -10.77 13.50
N PHE A 72 17.01 -11.67 12.63
CA PHE A 72 16.34 -11.93 11.35
C PHE A 72 15.62 -13.27 11.41
N SER A 73 14.30 -13.26 11.29
CA SER A 73 13.52 -14.51 11.17
C SER A 73 13.50 -15.06 9.74
N GLY A 74 13.66 -14.20 8.74
CA GLY A 74 13.67 -14.56 7.32
C GLY A 74 15.09 -14.53 6.72
N PRO A 75 15.37 -15.33 5.67
CA PRO A 75 16.74 -15.48 5.15
C PRO A 75 17.18 -14.35 4.22
N VAL A 76 16.26 -13.55 3.67
CA VAL A 76 16.59 -12.65 2.54
C VAL A 76 17.66 -11.63 2.92
N ILE A 77 17.49 -10.94 4.06
CA ILE A 77 18.45 -9.92 4.48
C ILE A 77 19.81 -10.55 4.86
N PRO A 78 19.88 -11.60 5.70
CA PRO A 78 21.13 -12.32 5.97
C PRO A 78 21.87 -12.82 4.73
N LEU A 79 21.16 -13.43 3.78
CA LEU A 79 21.79 -13.93 2.55
C LEU A 79 22.34 -12.80 1.69
N MET A 80 21.59 -11.72 1.51
CA MET A 80 22.08 -10.54 0.79
C MET A 80 23.27 -9.89 1.48
N ALA A 81 23.24 -9.77 2.81
CA ALA A 81 24.35 -9.24 3.59
C ALA A 81 25.60 -10.12 3.47
N ARG A 82 25.45 -11.45 3.47
CA ARG A 82 26.55 -12.40 3.29
C ARG A 82 27.21 -12.29 1.91
N ILE A 83 26.44 -12.02 0.86
CA ILE A 83 26.97 -11.74 -0.48
C ILE A 83 27.83 -10.46 -0.47
N ILE A 84 27.39 -9.41 0.24
CA ILE A 84 28.14 -8.16 0.36
C ILE A 84 29.41 -8.37 1.20
N GLU A 85 29.31 -9.15 2.26
CA GLU A 85 30.44 -9.50 3.14
C GLU A 85 31.57 -10.23 2.37
N PHE A 86 31.21 -11.05 1.39
CA PHE A 86 32.18 -11.71 0.50
C PHE A 86 33.12 -10.72 -0.23
N PHE A 87 32.70 -9.46 -0.43
CA PHE A 87 33.52 -8.40 -1.00
C PHE A 87 34.40 -7.67 0.04
N GLY A 88 34.55 -8.21 1.25
CA GLY A 88 35.42 -7.66 2.30
C GLY A 88 34.77 -6.59 3.18
N ILE A 89 33.45 -6.40 3.08
CA ILE A 89 32.71 -5.45 3.93
C ILE A 89 32.27 -6.15 5.23
N PRO A 90 32.56 -5.62 6.43
CA PRO A 90 32.16 -6.30 7.67
C PRO A 90 30.63 -6.47 7.76
N MET A 91 30.17 -7.61 8.30
CA MET A 91 28.76 -8.03 8.27
C MET A 91 27.77 -6.95 8.77
N ILE A 92 28.13 -6.20 9.81
CA ILE A 92 27.28 -5.14 10.38
C ILE A 92 27.04 -3.97 9.41
N TYR A 93 28.01 -3.65 8.56
CA TYR A 93 27.86 -2.66 7.49
C TYR A 93 27.13 -3.25 6.29
N ALA A 94 27.37 -4.53 5.98
CA ALA A 94 26.62 -5.25 4.96
C ALA A 94 25.11 -5.24 5.23
N TYR A 95 24.67 -5.51 6.48
CA TYR A 95 23.26 -5.36 6.87
C TYR A 95 22.72 -3.96 6.63
N GLN A 96 23.49 -2.93 6.97
CA GLN A 96 23.08 -1.54 6.76
C GLN A 96 22.89 -1.22 5.28
N ILE A 97 23.80 -1.70 4.42
CA ILE A 97 23.71 -1.52 2.96
C ILE A 97 22.43 -2.16 2.43
N VAL A 98 22.09 -3.37 2.89
CA VAL A 98 20.84 -4.04 2.50
C VAL A 98 19.61 -3.24 2.95
N ASN A 99 19.59 -2.75 4.18
CA ASN A 99 18.50 -1.93 4.71
C ASN A 99 18.31 -0.63 3.91
N ILE A 100 19.42 0.05 3.57
CA ILE A 100 19.43 1.23 2.69
C ILE A 100 18.86 0.88 1.31
N ALA A 101 19.26 -0.25 0.71
CA ALA A 101 18.79 -0.68 -0.59
C ALA A 101 17.28 -0.91 -0.61
N PHE A 102 16.73 -1.63 0.38
CA PHE A 102 15.28 -1.79 0.51
C PHE A 102 14.59 -0.44 0.71
N PHE A 103 15.11 0.41 1.60
CA PHE A 103 14.51 1.71 1.86
C PHE A 103 14.41 2.57 0.59
N LEU A 104 15.46 2.60 -0.24
CA LEU A 104 15.50 3.34 -1.50
C LEU A 104 14.63 2.75 -2.61
N ALA A 105 14.37 1.44 -2.57
CA ALA A 105 13.49 0.78 -3.53
C ALA A 105 11.99 1.04 -3.23
N PHE A 106 11.64 1.39 -1.99
CA PHE A 106 10.24 1.56 -1.56
C PHE A 106 9.45 2.62 -2.35
N PRO A 107 9.97 3.84 -2.61
CA PRO A 107 9.24 4.85 -3.37
C PRO A 107 8.80 4.35 -4.74
N ILE A 108 9.65 3.53 -5.38
CA ILE A 108 9.40 2.94 -6.70
C ILE A 108 8.27 1.90 -6.60
N SER A 109 8.38 0.95 -5.67
CA SER A 109 7.36 -0.09 -5.50
C SER A 109 5.99 0.51 -5.16
N PHE A 110 5.97 1.47 -4.24
CA PHE A 110 4.75 2.15 -3.80
C PHE A 110 4.12 2.96 -4.95
N TYR A 111 4.92 3.75 -5.68
CA TYR A 111 4.45 4.50 -6.84
C TYR A 111 3.79 3.60 -7.89
N LEU A 112 4.45 2.48 -8.25
CA LEU A 112 3.94 1.54 -9.25
C LEU A 112 2.60 0.91 -8.81
N PHE A 113 2.49 0.53 -7.54
CA PHE A 113 1.25 0.00 -6.98
C PHE A 113 0.11 1.03 -7.01
N ILE A 114 0.32 2.23 -6.49
CA ILE A 114 -0.71 3.27 -6.45
C ILE A 114 -1.14 3.68 -7.86
N LYS A 115 -0.19 3.79 -8.80
CA LYS A 115 -0.49 4.06 -10.21
C LYS A 115 -1.36 2.96 -10.82
N ARG A 116 -1.10 1.70 -10.48
CA ARG A 116 -1.87 0.54 -10.97
C ARG A 116 -3.29 0.48 -10.43
N VAL A 117 -3.47 0.86 -9.16
CA VAL A 117 -4.78 0.92 -8.50
C VAL A 117 -5.60 2.10 -9.01
N SER A 118 -5.03 3.30 -8.97
CA SER A 118 -5.73 4.54 -9.30
C SER A 118 -5.89 4.82 -10.79
N GLY A 119 -5.04 4.22 -11.63
CA GLY A 119 -4.92 4.58 -13.04
C GLY A 119 -4.36 5.98 -13.28
N ARG A 120 -3.93 6.71 -12.24
CA ARG A 120 -3.54 8.12 -12.30
C ARG A 120 -2.15 8.35 -11.73
N LYS A 121 -1.26 8.85 -12.58
CA LYS A 121 0.13 9.18 -12.25
C LYS A 121 0.26 10.20 -11.12
N LEU A 122 -0.60 11.23 -11.12
CA LEU A 122 -0.57 12.28 -10.09
C LEU A 122 -0.94 11.76 -8.70
N VAL A 123 -1.88 10.81 -8.59
CA VAL A 123 -2.22 10.17 -7.31
C VAL A 123 -1.02 9.41 -6.79
N ALA A 124 -0.33 8.66 -7.66
CA ALA A 124 0.88 7.92 -7.29
C ALA A 124 2.02 8.85 -6.86
N LEU A 125 2.28 9.93 -7.62
CA LEU A 125 3.30 10.91 -7.28
C LEU A 125 3.02 11.57 -5.93
N LEU A 126 1.80 12.07 -5.71
CA LEU A 126 1.44 12.72 -4.45
C LEU A 126 1.48 11.73 -3.28
N ALA A 127 0.99 10.51 -3.44
CA ALA A 127 1.04 9.49 -2.39
C ALA A 127 2.50 9.19 -1.99
N THR A 128 3.40 9.07 -2.97
CA THR A 128 4.82 8.85 -2.68
C THR A 128 5.52 10.09 -2.11
N LEU A 129 5.07 11.31 -2.42
CA LEU A 129 5.56 12.52 -1.74
C LEU A 129 5.09 12.59 -0.29
N PHE A 130 3.81 12.31 -0.01
CA PHE A 130 3.27 12.28 1.35
C PHE A 130 3.99 11.26 2.22
N VAL A 131 4.19 10.03 1.73
CA VAL A 131 4.87 9.00 2.52
C VAL A 131 6.35 9.32 2.75
N SER A 132 6.94 10.19 1.92
CA SER A 132 8.32 10.68 2.07
C SER A 132 8.43 11.93 2.95
N LEU A 133 7.35 12.40 3.58
CA LEU A 133 7.41 13.52 4.51
C LEU A 133 8.12 13.14 5.82
N PRO A 134 9.09 13.93 6.31
CA PRO A 134 9.86 13.73 7.54
C PRO A 134 9.06 14.02 8.82
N VAL A 135 7.83 13.52 8.90
CA VAL A 135 6.94 13.69 10.07
C VAL A 135 6.20 12.38 10.37
N TYR A 136 5.75 12.23 11.62
CA TYR A 136 4.87 11.13 12.01
C TYR A 136 3.52 11.22 11.26
N PRO A 137 2.91 10.12 10.79
CA PRO A 137 3.37 8.71 10.79
C PRO A 137 4.08 8.28 9.48
N PHE A 138 4.62 9.22 8.70
CA PHE A 138 5.16 8.97 7.35
C PHE A 138 6.61 8.45 7.38
N VAL A 139 7.54 9.10 6.67
CA VAL A 139 8.91 8.59 6.48
C VAL A 139 9.69 8.52 7.78
N LYS A 140 9.38 9.40 8.75
CA LYS A 140 10.08 9.48 10.04
C LYS A 140 10.08 8.11 10.74
N ILE A 141 8.89 7.52 10.91
CA ILE A 141 8.74 6.22 11.56
C ILE A 141 9.42 5.12 10.75
N ARG A 142 9.37 5.16 9.41
CA ARG A 142 10.06 4.17 8.59
C ARG A 142 11.58 4.24 8.74
N ILE A 143 12.16 5.44 8.85
CA ILE A 143 13.59 5.63 9.08
C ILE A 143 13.95 5.17 10.49
N GLU A 144 13.17 5.53 11.49
CA GLU A 144 13.37 5.10 12.88
C GLU A 144 13.32 3.57 13.02
N SER A 145 12.28 2.94 12.48
CA SER A 145 12.14 1.49 12.49
C SER A 145 13.21 0.77 11.68
N ALA A 146 13.71 1.36 10.59
CA ALA A 146 14.70 0.70 9.73
C ALA A 146 16.15 0.83 10.22
N PHE A 147 16.51 1.97 10.81
CA PHE A 147 17.91 2.30 11.08
C PHE A 147 18.23 2.54 12.56
N PHE A 148 17.23 2.79 13.40
CA PHE A 148 17.41 2.98 14.84
C PHE A 148 16.78 1.87 15.69
N ALA A 149 15.87 1.07 15.12
CA ALA A 149 15.15 -0.01 15.80
C ALA A 149 15.56 -1.41 15.33
N VAL A 150 15.07 -2.42 16.05
CA VAL A 150 15.18 -3.84 15.68
C VAL A 150 14.23 -4.21 14.51
N GLU A 151 13.35 -3.31 14.09
CA GLU A 151 12.27 -3.54 13.10
C GLU A 151 12.70 -3.42 11.62
N ALA A 152 14.00 -3.40 11.33
CA ALA A 152 14.53 -3.31 9.96
C ALA A 152 13.96 -4.37 8.99
N PRO A 153 13.81 -5.66 9.39
CA PRO A 153 13.22 -6.67 8.51
C PRO A 153 11.76 -6.36 8.17
N HIS A 154 11.00 -5.79 9.10
CA HIS A 154 9.63 -5.38 8.83
C HIS A 154 9.59 -4.26 7.78
N ILE A 155 10.41 -3.21 7.92
CA ILE A 155 10.45 -2.11 6.93
C ILE A 155 10.94 -2.58 5.56
N ALA A 156 11.89 -3.52 5.52
CA ALA A 156 12.30 -4.16 4.27
C ALA A 156 11.15 -4.93 3.61
N SER A 157 10.33 -5.64 4.39
CA SER A 157 9.16 -6.35 3.85
C SER A 157 8.11 -5.39 3.26
N LEU A 158 7.90 -4.22 3.90
CA LEU A 158 7.03 -3.14 3.40
C LEU A 158 7.51 -2.54 2.09
N THR A 159 8.79 -2.72 1.74
CA THR A 159 9.33 -2.33 0.42
C THR A 159 8.82 -3.23 -0.69
N ILE A 160 8.77 -4.54 -0.46
CA ILE A 160 8.35 -5.52 -1.45
C ILE A 160 6.83 -5.66 -1.49
N MET A 161 6.15 -5.37 -0.38
CA MET A 161 4.70 -5.52 -0.25
C MET A 161 3.88 -4.80 -1.35
N PRO A 162 4.15 -3.54 -1.75
CA PRO A 162 3.46 -2.92 -2.87
C PRO A 162 3.63 -3.67 -4.20
N LEU A 163 4.79 -4.27 -4.46
CA LEU A 163 5.00 -5.13 -5.64
C LEU A 163 4.21 -6.44 -5.53
N ALA A 164 4.14 -7.02 -4.32
CA ALA A 164 3.31 -8.19 -4.08
C ALA A 164 1.82 -7.91 -4.31
N LEU A 165 1.32 -6.78 -3.80
CA LEU A 165 -0.05 -6.32 -4.04
C LEU A 165 -0.29 -6.00 -5.51
N PHE A 166 0.69 -5.44 -6.22
CA PHE A 166 0.62 -5.23 -7.67
C PHE A 166 0.49 -6.55 -8.44
N GLY A 167 1.29 -7.56 -8.06
CA GLY A 167 1.25 -8.91 -8.63
C GLY A 167 -0.11 -9.56 -8.38
N LEU A 168 -0.57 -9.57 -7.13
CA LEU A 168 -1.88 -10.03 -6.71
C LEU A 168 -2.99 -9.39 -7.54
N LEU A 169 -3.03 -8.06 -7.60
CA LEU A 169 -4.05 -7.32 -8.34
C LEU A 169 -4.06 -7.68 -9.83
N SER A 170 -2.87 -7.89 -10.40
CA SER A 170 -2.74 -8.30 -11.81
C SER A 170 -3.25 -9.72 -12.05
N PHE A 171 -2.99 -10.65 -11.11
CA PHE A 171 -3.52 -12.01 -11.18
C PHE A 171 -5.04 -12.07 -10.94
N LEU A 172 -5.56 -11.32 -9.97
CA LEU A 172 -7.00 -11.24 -9.72
C LEU A 172 -7.77 -10.73 -10.94
N ARG A 173 -7.28 -9.66 -11.59
CA ARG A 173 -7.93 -9.04 -12.75
C ARG A 173 -7.81 -9.87 -14.03
N ARG A 174 -6.60 -10.35 -14.36
CA ARG A 174 -6.31 -10.95 -15.68
C ARG A 174 -6.07 -12.46 -15.65
N GLY A 175 -5.76 -13.04 -14.50
CA GLY A 175 -5.30 -14.42 -14.39
C GLY A 175 -3.98 -14.66 -15.11
N GLY A 176 -3.70 -15.91 -15.47
CA GLY A 176 -2.54 -16.32 -16.26
C GLY A 176 -1.28 -16.61 -15.45
N VAL A 177 -0.42 -17.48 -16.00
CA VAL A 177 0.77 -18.01 -15.32
C VAL A 177 1.78 -16.92 -14.98
N LYS A 178 2.03 -15.95 -15.88
CA LYS A 178 2.97 -14.85 -15.62
C LYS A 178 2.58 -14.02 -14.39
N ASN A 179 1.29 -13.71 -14.24
CA ASN A 179 0.80 -12.95 -13.10
C ASN A 179 0.78 -13.80 -11.82
N LEU A 180 0.51 -15.11 -11.93
CA LEU A 180 0.61 -16.05 -10.81
C LEU A 180 2.04 -16.13 -10.29
N ILE A 181 3.02 -16.30 -11.17
CA ILE A 181 4.45 -16.36 -10.81
C ILE A 181 4.87 -15.05 -10.14
N LEU A 182 4.52 -13.90 -10.73
CA LEU A 182 4.83 -12.61 -10.14
C LEU A 182 4.21 -12.47 -8.74
N ALA A 183 2.92 -12.77 -8.57
CA ALA A 183 2.23 -12.67 -7.28
C ALA A 183 2.79 -13.68 -6.25
N GLY A 184 3.03 -14.93 -6.65
CA GLY A 184 3.54 -15.99 -5.79
C GLY A 184 4.96 -15.70 -5.29
N ILE A 185 5.89 -15.39 -6.19
CA ILE A 185 7.28 -15.09 -5.84
C ILE A 185 7.34 -13.83 -4.97
N SER A 186 6.66 -12.75 -5.36
CA SER A 186 6.68 -11.51 -4.56
C SER A 186 6.06 -11.70 -3.17
N SER A 187 4.98 -12.46 -3.04
CA SER A 187 4.39 -12.81 -1.74
C SER A 187 5.31 -13.69 -0.91
N ALA A 188 5.96 -14.69 -1.51
CA ALA A 188 6.94 -15.54 -0.86
C ALA A 188 8.16 -14.73 -0.39
N LEU A 189 8.63 -13.76 -1.17
CA LEU A 189 9.70 -12.86 -0.79
C LEU A 189 9.33 -12.00 0.44
N VAL A 190 8.10 -11.49 0.52
CA VAL A 190 7.62 -10.80 1.73
C VAL A 190 7.72 -11.74 2.94
N ALA A 191 7.25 -12.99 2.80
CA ALA A 191 7.35 -14.01 3.84
C ALA A 191 8.79 -14.31 4.25
N LEU A 192 9.71 -14.45 3.29
CA LEU A 192 11.12 -14.72 3.52
C LEU A 192 11.93 -13.50 3.98
N ILE A 193 11.36 -12.29 3.97
CA ILE A 193 11.97 -11.12 4.61
C ILE A 193 11.54 -11.05 6.08
N SER A 194 10.24 -11.18 6.34
CA SER A 194 9.69 -11.09 7.70
C SER A 194 8.33 -11.79 7.82
N PRO A 195 8.15 -12.74 8.76
CA PRO A 195 6.84 -13.32 9.08
C PRO A 195 5.82 -12.26 9.49
N PHE A 196 6.26 -11.24 10.23
CA PHE A 196 5.41 -10.11 10.60
C PHE A 196 4.98 -9.31 9.36
N GLY A 197 5.91 -9.06 8.45
CA GLY A 197 5.64 -8.48 7.13
C GLY A 197 4.64 -9.28 6.29
N PHE A 198 4.61 -10.59 6.44
CA PHE A 198 3.65 -11.44 5.74
C PHE A 198 2.24 -11.35 6.32
N ILE A 199 2.12 -11.22 7.65
CA ILE A 199 0.83 -10.95 8.30
C ILE A 199 0.28 -9.61 7.82
N THR A 200 1.10 -8.55 7.79
CA THR A 200 0.67 -7.22 7.33
C THR A 200 0.32 -7.23 5.84
N TYR A 201 1.06 -7.98 5.01
CA TYR A 201 0.68 -8.26 3.62
C TYR A 201 -0.66 -9.00 3.53
N GLY A 202 -0.93 -9.96 4.42
CA GLY A 202 -2.20 -10.66 4.54
C GLY A 202 -3.38 -9.70 4.67
N LEU A 203 -3.23 -8.67 5.52
CA LEU A 203 -4.24 -7.66 5.76
C LEU A 203 -4.47 -6.77 4.52
N PHE A 204 -3.41 -6.22 3.93
CA PHE A 204 -3.52 -5.42 2.71
C PHE A 204 -4.09 -6.22 1.53
N SER A 205 -3.66 -7.47 1.37
CA SER A 205 -4.07 -8.34 0.28
C SER A 205 -5.53 -8.79 0.42
N ALA A 206 -6.02 -9.04 1.65
CA ALA A 206 -7.42 -9.35 1.90
C ALA A 206 -8.33 -8.18 1.51
N ILE A 207 -8.00 -6.95 1.93
CA ILE A 207 -8.73 -5.74 1.54
C ILE A 207 -8.63 -5.51 0.02
N THR A 208 -7.47 -5.75 -0.59
CA THR A 208 -7.27 -5.69 -2.05
C THR A 208 -8.20 -6.67 -2.78
N ALA A 209 -8.19 -7.93 -2.35
CA ALA A 209 -8.97 -9.00 -2.96
C ALA A 209 -10.46 -8.74 -2.82
N PHE A 210 -10.91 -8.29 -1.65
CA PHE A 210 -12.30 -7.91 -1.43
C PHE A 210 -12.72 -6.76 -2.36
N SER A 211 -11.88 -5.72 -2.51
CA SER A 211 -12.17 -4.62 -3.46
C SER A 211 -12.36 -5.12 -4.90
N GLU A 212 -11.60 -6.14 -5.30
CA GLU A 212 -11.70 -6.74 -6.62
C GLU A 212 -12.93 -7.64 -6.74
N MET A 213 -13.29 -8.38 -5.69
CA MET A 213 -14.49 -9.21 -5.67
C MET A 213 -15.76 -8.37 -5.87
N LEU A 214 -15.82 -7.15 -5.33
CA LEU A 214 -16.91 -6.18 -5.54
C LEU A 214 -17.03 -5.72 -7.01
N LEU A 215 -16.00 -5.88 -7.83
CA LEU A 215 -16.07 -5.58 -9.27
C LEU A 215 -16.61 -6.76 -10.11
N GLY A 216 -16.99 -7.87 -9.46
CA GLY A 216 -17.56 -9.06 -10.09
C GLY A 216 -16.61 -10.26 -10.15
N HIS A 217 -17.16 -11.43 -10.49
CA HIS A 217 -16.47 -12.73 -10.49
C HIS A 217 -15.87 -13.11 -9.13
N GLY A 218 -16.59 -12.80 -8.04
CA GLY A 218 -16.11 -12.98 -6.66
C GLY A 218 -15.53 -14.37 -6.36
N ARG A 219 -16.23 -15.45 -6.75
CA ARG A 219 -15.77 -16.83 -6.54
C ARG A 219 -14.41 -17.11 -7.18
N LEU A 220 -14.23 -16.70 -8.44
CA LEU A 220 -12.97 -16.90 -9.17
C LEU A 220 -11.83 -16.08 -8.54
N LYS A 221 -12.12 -14.83 -8.14
CA LYS A 221 -11.13 -13.95 -7.51
C LYS A 221 -10.74 -14.43 -6.12
N LEU A 222 -11.68 -14.96 -5.34
CA LEU A 222 -11.40 -15.60 -4.06
C LEU A 222 -10.51 -16.83 -4.23
N PHE A 223 -10.81 -17.71 -5.20
CA PHE A 223 -9.96 -18.86 -5.50
C PHE A 223 -8.54 -18.43 -5.89
N ARG A 224 -8.40 -17.44 -6.78
CA ARG A 224 -7.11 -16.89 -7.18
C ARG A 224 -6.32 -16.30 -6.01
N PHE A 225 -7.00 -15.60 -5.10
CA PHE A 225 -6.41 -15.09 -3.86
C PHE A 225 -5.86 -16.23 -2.99
N LEU A 226 -6.66 -17.26 -2.73
CA LEU A 226 -6.23 -18.43 -1.93
C LEU A 226 -5.04 -19.17 -2.55
N VAL A 227 -5.04 -19.34 -3.88
CA VAL A 227 -3.91 -19.97 -4.61
C VAL A 227 -2.60 -19.23 -4.37
N ILE A 228 -2.61 -17.89 -4.31
CA ILE A 228 -1.40 -17.11 -4.02
C ILE A 228 -0.87 -17.39 -2.61
N PHE A 229 -1.74 -17.54 -1.61
CA PHE A 229 -1.33 -17.87 -0.25
C PHE A 229 -0.75 -19.28 -0.15
N VAL A 230 -1.38 -20.26 -0.79
CA VAL A 230 -0.84 -21.63 -0.87
C VAL A 230 0.52 -21.65 -1.54
N LEU A 231 0.67 -20.93 -2.65
CA LEU A 231 1.93 -20.85 -3.38
C LEU A 231 3.02 -20.13 -2.57
N ALA A 232 2.68 -19.03 -1.89
CA ALA A 232 3.61 -18.31 -1.01
C ALA A 232 4.08 -19.20 0.16
N ALA A 233 3.15 -19.92 0.80
CA ALA A 233 3.46 -20.87 1.86
C ALA A 233 4.40 -21.97 1.35
N GLY A 234 4.07 -22.60 0.21
CA GLY A 234 4.90 -23.63 -0.40
C GLY A 234 6.32 -23.15 -0.76
N LEU A 235 6.43 -21.97 -1.39
CA LEU A 235 7.72 -21.36 -1.75
C LEU A 235 8.56 -20.90 -0.55
N SER A 236 7.94 -20.63 0.59
CA SER A 236 8.64 -20.26 1.83
C SER A 236 8.90 -21.43 2.78
N SER A 237 8.33 -22.61 2.50
CA SER A 237 8.35 -23.78 3.41
C SER A 237 9.74 -24.35 3.68
N PHE A 238 10.71 -24.17 2.79
CA PHE A 238 12.07 -24.67 2.98
C PHE A 238 12.81 -23.97 4.14
N TRP A 239 12.38 -22.74 4.50
CA TRP A 239 13.00 -21.97 5.58
C TRP A 239 12.24 -22.10 6.90
N TYR A 240 10.91 -22.12 6.83
CA TYR A 240 10.06 -22.18 8.02
C TYR A 240 9.72 -23.62 8.38
N ASN A 241 10.28 -24.10 9.49
CA ASN A 241 9.97 -25.42 10.04
C ASN A 241 8.46 -25.51 10.38
N PRO A 242 7.74 -26.58 10.01
CA PRO A 242 6.36 -26.79 10.46
C PRO A 242 6.15 -26.62 11.98
N ALA A 243 7.15 -26.99 12.79
CA ALA A 243 7.14 -26.79 14.24
C ALA A 243 7.16 -25.31 14.66
N PHE A 244 7.69 -24.42 13.82
CA PHE A 244 7.60 -22.97 14.05
C PHE A 244 6.16 -22.49 13.97
N PHE A 245 5.35 -23.02 13.03
CA PHE A 245 3.94 -22.66 12.92
C PHE A 245 3.11 -23.21 14.07
N THR A 246 3.37 -24.44 14.51
CA THR A 246 2.69 -24.99 15.70
C THR A 246 3.07 -24.20 16.95
N TRP A 247 4.33 -23.81 17.10
CA TRP A 247 4.77 -22.94 18.19
C TRP A 247 4.17 -21.53 18.10
N MET A 248 4.02 -20.95 16.91
CA MET A 248 3.34 -19.67 16.71
C MET A 248 1.88 -19.69 17.17
N ILE A 249 1.22 -20.85 17.12
CA ILE A 249 -0.20 -21.01 17.52
C ILE A 249 -0.33 -21.46 18.98
N ALA A 250 0.56 -22.33 19.46
CA ALA A 250 0.45 -22.96 20.77
C ALA A 250 1.38 -22.35 21.84
N GLY A 251 2.40 -21.60 21.44
CA GLY A 251 3.33 -20.92 22.33
C GLY A 251 2.75 -19.62 22.94
N PRO A 252 3.56 -18.86 23.71
CA PRO A 252 3.11 -17.64 24.38
C PRO A 252 2.53 -16.59 23.43
N MET A 253 3.15 -16.41 22.26
CA MET A 253 2.62 -15.52 21.20
C MET A 253 1.29 -16.04 20.64
N GLY A 254 1.14 -17.35 20.53
CA GLY A 254 -0.10 -18.00 20.10
C GLY A 254 -1.23 -17.80 21.09
N GLU A 255 -0.93 -17.78 22.39
CA GLU A 255 -1.91 -17.45 23.43
C GLU A 255 -2.45 -16.02 23.26
N GLU A 256 -1.58 -15.03 23.02
CA GLU A 256 -2.01 -13.65 22.74
C GLU A 256 -2.85 -13.56 21.45
N ILE A 257 -2.50 -14.30 20.40
CA ILE A 257 -3.30 -14.41 19.17
C ILE A 257 -4.67 -15.01 19.48
N ARG A 258 -4.75 -16.10 20.24
CA ARG A 258 -6.01 -16.77 20.61
C ARG A 258 -6.89 -15.86 21.45
N GLN A 259 -6.33 -15.17 22.44
CA GLN A 259 -7.06 -14.21 23.27
C GLN A 259 -7.56 -13.01 22.45
N THR A 260 -6.73 -12.50 21.55
CA THR A 260 -7.10 -11.43 20.63
C THR A 260 -8.22 -11.88 19.69
N ALA A 261 -8.09 -13.06 19.08
CA ALA A 261 -9.11 -13.65 18.22
C ALA A 261 -10.42 -13.84 18.99
N ALA A 262 -10.38 -14.34 20.23
CA ALA A 262 -11.56 -14.52 21.08
C ALA A 262 -12.27 -13.19 21.38
N LYS A 263 -11.53 -12.08 21.52
CA LYS A 263 -12.11 -10.72 21.68
C LYS A 263 -12.67 -10.16 20.36
N LEU A 264 -11.99 -10.42 19.24
CA LEU A 264 -12.38 -9.90 17.93
C LEU A 264 -13.55 -10.67 17.31
N LEU A 265 -13.68 -11.97 17.58
CA LEU A 265 -14.64 -12.85 16.94
C LEU A 265 -16.10 -12.39 17.19
N PRO A 266 -16.53 -12.06 18.42
CA PRO A 266 -17.85 -11.48 18.68
C PRO A 266 -18.09 -10.16 17.94
N ILE A 267 -17.09 -9.26 17.92
CA ILE A 267 -17.18 -7.97 17.23
C ILE A 267 -17.28 -8.18 15.71
N SER A 268 -16.55 -9.17 15.18
CA SER A 268 -16.50 -9.46 13.75
C SER A 268 -17.85 -9.91 13.19
N PHE A 269 -18.69 -10.59 13.98
CA PHE A 269 -20.06 -10.97 13.58
C PHE A 269 -20.95 -9.76 13.24
N PHE A 270 -20.71 -8.61 13.87
CA PHE A 270 -21.44 -7.38 13.58
C PHE A 270 -20.68 -6.51 12.57
N LEU A 271 -19.37 -6.36 12.77
CA LEU A 271 -18.55 -5.44 11.99
C LEU A 271 -18.38 -5.92 10.53
N ILE A 272 -18.15 -7.21 10.30
CA ILE A 272 -17.93 -7.74 8.94
C ILE A 272 -19.18 -7.58 8.07
N PRO A 273 -20.40 -7.97 8.50
CA PRO A 273 -21.59 -7.72 7.70
C PRO A 273 -21.86 -6.24 7.45
N VAL A 274 -21.65 -5.38 8.45
CA VAL A 274 -21.84 -3.93 8.31
C VAL A 274 -20.85 -3.34 7.31
N LEU A 275 -19.54 -3.60 7.48
CA LEU A 275 -18.51 -3.13 6.54
C LEU A 275 -18.68 -3.76 5.15
N GLY A 276 -19.10 -5.02 5.08
CA GLY A 276 -19.42 -5.72 3.84
C GLY A 276 -20.60 -5.10 3.12
N ALA A 277 -21.69 -4.78 3.83
CA ALA A 277 -22.87 -4.12 3.29
C ALA A 277 -22.55 -2.70 2.83
N PHE A 278 -21.85 -1.89 3.63
CA PHE A 278 -21.39 -0.56 3.21
C PHE A 278 -20.45 -0.64 2.00
N GLY A 279 -19.50 -1.59 2.01
CA GLY A 279 -18.61 -1.85 0.90
C GLY A 279 -19.38 -2.18 -0.38
N PHE A 280 -20.38 -3.07 -0.28
CA PHE A 280 -21.22 -3.46 -1.40
C PHE A 280 -22.10 -2.29 -1.90
N LEU A 281 -22.86 -1.63 -1.02
CA LEU A 281 -23.76 -0.54 -1.39
C LEU A 281 -23.04 0.64 -2.05
N LEU A 282 -21.87 1.00 -1.53
CA LEU A 282 -21.13 2.16 -2.02
C LEU A 282 -20.27 1.83 -3.24
N PHE A 283 -19.67 0.64 -3.32
CA PHE A 283 -18.60 0.33 -4.27
C PHE A 283 -18.86 -0.86 -5.22
N ASP A 284 -19.97 -1.59 -5.09
CA ASP A 284 -20.30 -2.70 -6.01
C ASP A 284 -20.30 -2.22 -7.46
N ARG A 285 -19.58 -2.94 -8.33
CA ARG A 285 -19.42 -2.68 -9.77
C ARG A 285 -18.95 -1.28 -10.14
N LYS A 286 -18.30 -0.54 -9.23
CA LYS A 286 -17.78 0.82 -9.48
C LYS A 286 -16.25 0.85 -9.55
N PRO A 287 -15.62 0.51 -10.70
CA PRO A 287 -14.16 0.48 -10.82
C PRO A 287 -13.51 1.84 -10.55
N ASP A 288 -14.19 2.95 -10.89
CA ASP A 288 -13.66 4.30 -10.68
C ASP A 288 -13.51 4.68 -9.20
N LEU A 289 -14.20 3.97 -8.29
CA LEU A 289 -14.13 4.20 -6.85
C LEU A 289 -13.15 3.26 -6.14
N GLN A 290 -12.51 2.32 -6.85
CA GLN A 290 -11.65 1.33 -6.22
C GLN A 290 -10.46 1.96 -5.49
N ALA A 291 -9.87 3.02 -6.04
CA ALA A 291 -8.78 3.73 -5.37
C ALA A 291 -9.23 4.38 -4.05
N VAL A 292 -10.45 4.93 -4.04
CA VAL A 292 -11.05 5.49 -2.82
C VAL A 292 -11.32 4.38 -1.81
N PHE A 293 -11.90 3.27 -2.27
CA PHE A 293 -12.14 2.09 -1.44
C PHE A 293 -10.87 1.64 -0.73
N LEU A 294 -9.82 1.35 -1.50
CA LEU A 294 -8.56 0.84 -0.95
C LEU A 294 -7.90 1.85 -0.01
N ALA A 295 -7.81 3.12 -0.41
CA ALA A 295 -7.22 4.15 0.43
C ALA A 295 -7.97 4.32 1.77
N SER A 296 -9.31 4.36 1.73
CA SER A 296 -10.14 4.48 2.93
C SER A 296 -10.08 3.26 3.82
N PHE A 297 -10.24 2.04 3.27
CA PHE A 297 -10.26 0.82 4.06
C PHE A 297 -8.88 0.47 4.63
N TYR A 298 -7.78 0.71 3.91
CA TYR A 298 -6.45 0.57 4.50
C TYR A 298 -6.26 1.54 5.66
N THR A 299 -6.63 2.82 5.48
CA THR A 299 -6.44 3.84 6.51
C THR A 299 -7.31 3.57 7.73
N LEU A 300 -8.56 3.17 7.52
CA LEU A 300 -9.47 2.78 8.60
C LEU A 300 -8.92 1.58 9.36
N PHE A 301 -8.49 0.54 8.65
CA PHE A 301 -8.02 -0.69 9.27
C PHE A 301 -6.76 -0.48 10.11
N PHE A 302 -5.71 0.12 9.53
CA PHE A 302 -4.47 0.39 10.27
C PHE A 302 -4.63 1.54 11.27
N GLY A 303 -5.51 2.49 11.02
CA GLY A 303 -5.85 3.55 11.96
C GLY A 303 -6.51 2.99 13.22
N ILE A 304 -7.45 2.05 13.08
CA ILE A 304 -8.05 1.36 14.23
C ILE A 304 -6.97 0.60 15.00
N ILE A 305 -6.08 -0.15 14.33
CA ILE A 305 -5.02 -0.90 15.02
C ILE A 305 -4.11 0.05 15.82
N VAL A 306 -3.65 1.13 15.20
CA VAL A 306 -2.73 2.10 15.84
C VAL A 306 -3.42 2.85 16.99
N LEU A 307 -4.70 3.23 16.85
CA LEU A 307 -5.44 4.02 17.84
C LEU A 307 -6.06 3.18 18.98
N ALA A 308 -6.42 1.92 18.73
CA ALA A 308 -7.09 1.08 19.72
C ALA A 308 -6.19 0.66 20.90
N GLY A 309 -4.87 0.86 20.80
CA GLY A 309 -3.94 0.54 21.88
C GLY A 309 -3.64 -0.96 22.03
N GLY A 310 -2.83 -1.30 23.04
CA GLY A 310 -2.35 -2.67 23.26
C GLY A 310 -3.48 -3.66 23.60
N GLY A 311 -3.37 -4.90 23.10
CA GLY A 311 -4.30 -6.00 23.43
C GLY A 311 -5.48 -6.19 22.48
N PHE A 312 -5.62 -5.34 21.45
CA PHE A 312 -6.57 -5.52 20.33
C PHE A 312 -5.97 -6.29 19.15
N PHE A 313 -4.63 -6.31 19.03
CA PHE A 313 -3.90 -7.04 18.00
C PHE A 313 -2.69 -7.75 18.65
N PRO A 314 -2.20 -8.89 18.10
CA PRO A 314 -1.16 -9.71 18.75
C PRO A 314 0.21 -9.06 18.90
N SER A 315 0.42 -7.90 18.28
CA SER A 315 1.67 -7.15 18.38
C SER A 315 1.39 -5.71 18.78
N HIS A 316 2.39 -5.06 19.36
CA HIS A 316 2.25 -3.69 19.82
C HIS A 316 1.73 -2.78 18.69
N PRO A 317 0.65 -1.98 18.90
CA PRO A 317 -0.01 -1.16 17.88
C PRO A 317 0.92 -0.31 17.04
N SER A 318 1.95 0.21 17.69
CA SER A 318 2.91 1.13 17.12
C SER A 318 3.83 0.49 16.06
N ARG A 319 3.88 -0.85 15.99
CA ARG A 319 4.55 -1.58 14.89
C ARG A 319 3.82 -1.43 13.56
N TYR A 320 2.52 -1.09 13.58
CA TYR A 320 1.67 -0.86 12.40
C TYR A 320 1.63 0.61 11.94
N THR A 321 2.33 1.49 12.65
CA THR A 321 2.40 2.91 12.30
C THR A 321 2.95 3.16 10.89
N PRO A 322 3.99 2.45 10.40
CA PRO A 322 4.41 2.56 9.00
C PRO A 322 3.27 2.33 8.00
N GLU A 323 2.47 1.28 8.20
CA GLU A 323 1.34 0.89 7.35
C GLU A 323 0.20 1.90 7.41
N PHE A 324 -0.04 2.46 8.59
CA PHE A 324 -0.93 3.60 8.75
C PHE A 324 -0.42 4.81 7.96
N GLY A 325 0.88 5.11 8.01
CA GLY A 325 1.52 6.14 7.19
C GLY A 325 1.34 5.91 5.68
N LEU A 326 1.53 4.68 5.21
CA LEU A 326 1.34 4.30 3.79
C LEU A 326 -0.10 4.54 3.33
N SER A 327 -1.05 4.04 4.13
CA SER A 327 -2.47 4.11 3.82
C SER A 327 -3.00 5.54 3.87
N LEU A 328 -2.63 6.31 4.90
CA LEU A 328 -2.98 7.72 5.01
C LEU A 328 -2.40 8.55 3.86
N SER A 329 -1.15 8.29 3.45
CA SER A 329 -0.54 8.95 2.29
C SER A 329 -1.34 8.72 1.01
N PHE A 330 -1.82 7.50 0.81
CA PHE A 330 -2.66 7.16 -0.34
C PHE A 330 -4.02 7.87 -0.27
N LEU A 331 -4.65 7.91 0.92
CA LEU A 331 -5.93 8.60 1.12
C LEU A 331 -5.82 10.10 0.86
N LEU A 332 -4.81 10.76 1.42
CA LEU A 332 -4.58 12.19 1.21
C LEU A 332 -4.39 12.52 -0.27
N ALA A 333 -3.60 11.71 -0.99
CA ALA A 333 -3.39 11.88 -2.41
C ALA A 333 -4.70 11.73 -3.21
N VAL A 334 -5.52 10.71 -2.92
CA VAL A 334 -6.81 10.50 -3.59
C VAL A 334 -7.77 11.66 -3.31
N VAL A 335 -7.86 12.11 -2.05
CA VAL A 335 -8.73 13.22 -1.63
C VAL A 335 -8.32 14.52 -2.33
N ILE A 336 -7.05 14.89 -2.29
CA ILE A 336 -6.55 16.12 -2.93
C ILE A 336 -6.84 16.11 -4.43
N ILE A 337 -6.53 15.00 -5.12
CA ILE A 337 -6.80 14.90 -6.55
C ILE A 337 -8.30 15.01 -6.84
N ARG A 338 -9.17 14.34 -6.08
CA ARG A 338 -10.62 14.44 -6.25
C ARG A 338 -11.15 15.85 -6.00
N LEU A 339 -10.64 16.55 -4.97
CA LEU A 339 -10.97 17.94 -4.70
C LEU A 339 -10.54 18.86 -5.85
N THR A 340 -9.33 18.65 -6.39
CA THR A 340 -8.84 19.47 -7.52
C THR A 340 -9.60 19.21 -8.81
N ASP A 341 -10.03 17.97 -9.06
CA ASP A 341 -10.93 17.67 -10.17
C ASP A 341 -12.28 18.37 -9.99
N PHE A 342 -12.84 18.34 -8.79
CA PHE A 342 -14.09 19.03 -8.48
C PHE A 342 -14.00 20.54 -8.75
N LEU A 343 -12.91 21.19 -8.33
CA LEU A 343 -12.64 22.60 -8.62
C LEU A 343 -12.52 22.88 -10.12
N ARG A 344 -11.90 21.96 -10.88
CA ARG A 344 -11.71 22.10 -12.33
C ARG A 344 -13.02 22.05 -13.12
N PHE A 345 -13.99 21.25 -12.68
CA PHE A 345 -15.26 21.05 -13.40
C PHE A 345 -16.41 21.94 -12.89
N GLN A 346 -16.20 22.66 -11.79
CA GLN A 346 -17.14 23.66 -11.27
C GLN A 346 -17.18 24.92 -12.17
N LYS A 347 -18.11 24.95 -13.13
CA LYS A 347 -18.41 26.15 -13.96
C LYS A 347 -18.94 27.36 -13.16
N LYS A 348 -19.22 27.20 -11.87
CA LYS A 348 -20.01 28.12 -11.03
C LYS A 348 -19.28 28.72 -9.83
N LEU A 349 -17.94 28.61 -9.73
CA LEU A 349 -17.16 29.38 -8.75
C LEU A 349 -17.12 30.86 -9.16
N ARG A 350 -18.28 31.55 -9.04
CA ARG A 350 -18.48 32.97 -9.35
C ARG A 350 -17.82 33.93 -8.35
N LEU A 351 -17.22 33.42 -7.27
CA LEU A 351 -16.62 34.21 -6.20
C LEU A 351 -15.28 34.84 -6.58
N PHE A 352 -14.52 34.22 -7.49
CA PHE A 352 -13.30 34.78 -8.06
C PHE A 352 -13.44 34.62 -9.58
N LYS A 353 -13.26 35.69 -10.37
CA LYS A 353 -13.31 35.68 -11.87
C LYS A 353 -12.24 34.78 -12.53
N TRP A 354 -11.63 33.87 -11.78
CA TRP A 354 -10.54 33.03 -12.19
C TRP A 354 -11.06 31.74 -12.82
N ASN A 355 -10.38 31.29 -13.86
CA ASN A 355 -10.67 30.00 -14.47
C ASN A 355 -10.39 28.88 -13.46
N GLY A 356 -11.41 28.07 -13.12
CA GLY A 356 -11.28 26.96 -12.17
C GLY A 356 -10.18 25.95 -12.54
N GLN A 357 -9.85 25.83 -13.83
CA GLN A 357 -8.70 25.04 -14.27
C GLN A 357 -7.36 25.63 -13.86
N ILE A 358 -7.18 26.95 -13.93
CA ILE A 358 -5.95 27.64 -13.51
C ILE A 358 -5.80 27.50 -11.99
N LEU A 359 -6.88 27.72 -11.23
CA LEU A 359 -6.87 27.53 -9.78
C LEU A 359 -6.48 26.11 -9.37
N ALA A 360 -7.05 25.09 -10.01
CA ALA A 360 -6.71 23.69 -9.73
C ALA A 360 -5.24 23.39 -10.05
N THR A 361 -4.70 23.91 -11.15
CA THR A 361 -3.28 23.73 -11.50
C THR A 361 -2.36 24.44 -10.50
N ILE A 362 -2.66 25.68 -10.13
CA ILE A 362 -1.90 26.43 -9.12
C ILE A 362 -1.93 25.69 -7.79
N ALA A 363 -3.11 25.25 -7.34
CA ALA A 363 -3.25 24.50 -6.09
C ALA A 363 -2.41 23.20 -6.09
N LEU A 364 -2.48 22.41 -7.17
CA LEU A 364 -1.68 21.19 -7.29
C LEU A 364 -0.17 21.48 -7.31
N PHE A 365 0.25 22.51 -8.05
CA PHE A 365 1.66 22.90 -8.11
C PHE A 365 2.16 23.40 -6.75
N SER A 366 1.37 24.22 -6.05
CA SER A 366 1.68 24.69 -4.71
C SER A 366 1.78 23.55 -3.70
N ILE A 367 0.85 22.58 -3.75
CA ILE A 367 0.92 21.37 -2.90
C ILE A 367 2.19 20.57 -3.22
N PHE A 368 2.48 20.33 -4.49
CA PHE A 368 3.70 19.64 -4.90
C PHE A 368 4.96 20.33 -4.38
N LEU A 369 5.07 21.65 -4.59
CA LEU A 369 6.22 22.44 -4.14
C LEU A 369 6.33 22.43 -2.61
N LEU A 370 5.21 22.59 -1.90
CA LEU A 370 5.16 22.54 -0.45
C LEU A 370 5.61 21.19 0.09
N LEU A 371 5.19 20.08 -0.52
CA LEU A 371 5.62 18.74 -0.12
C LEU A 371 7.12 18.55 -0.32
N VAL A 372 7.67 18.95 -1.48
CA VAL A 372 9.11 18.87 -1.75
C VAL A 372 9.91 19.72 -0.76
N LEU A 373 9.51 20.97 -0.54
CA LEU A 373 10.15 21.87 0.42
C LEU A 373 10.05 21.35 1.86
N ALA A 374 8.88 20.84 2.26
CA ALA A 374 8.68 20.25 3.58
C ALA A 374 9.57 19.01 3.78
N THR A 375 9.78 18.19 2.75
CA THR A 375 10.73 17.07 2.79
C THR A 375 12.16 17.54 2.97
N ILE A 376 12.59 18.57 2.22
CA ILE A 376 13.97 19.08 2.28
C ILE A 376 14.25 19.75 3.64
N LEU A 377 13.38 20.67 4.05
CA LEU A 377 13.52 21.46 5.29
C LEU A 377 13.28 20.61 6.54
N GLY A 378 12.39 19.63 6.46
CA GLY A 378 12.07 18.75 7.58
C GLY A 378 13.11 17.68 7.87
N ARG A 379 14.17 17.54 7.05
CA ARG A 379 15.24 16.55 7.27
C ARG A 379 15.89 16.67 8.65
N SER A 380 16.01 17.87 9.21
CA SER A 380 16.55 18.06 10.56
C SER A 380 15.75 17.32 11.64
N ARG A 381 14.47 17.05 11.41
CA ARG A 381 13.59 16.29 12.31
C ARG A 381 13.83 14.78 12.29
N ILE A 382 14.64 14.29 11.36
CA ILE A 382 15.05 12.88 11.25
C ILE A 382 16.22 12.55 12.20
N GLY A 383 16.80 13.57 12.87
CA GLY A 383 17.86 13.39 13.85
C GLY A 383 17.45 13.73 15.28
N VAL A 384 18.08 13.02 16.22
CA VAL A 384 18.09 13.24 17.68
C VAL A 384 16.89 12.67 18.43
N GLY A 385 17.10 11.46 18.96
CA GLY A 385 16.28 10.85 19.99
C GLY A 385 16.26 9.34 19.90
N VAL A 386 16.98 8.66 20.80
CA VAL A 386 16.58 7.32 21.28
C VAL A 386 15.32 7.52 22.14
N GLU A 387 14.28 8.14 21.57
CA GLU A 387 13.01 8.27 22.26
C GLU A 387 12.26 6.97 22.05
N ASN A 388 12.26 6.15 23.11
CA ASN A 388 11.37 5.00 23.31
C ASN A 388 10.94 4.30 22.02
N ILE A 389 11.93 3.74 21.33
CA ILE A 389 11.70 3.03 20.08
C ILE A 389 10.99 1.70 20.40
N LEU A 390 9.66 1.77 20.39
CA LEU A 390 8.72 0.79 19.86
C LEU A 390 9.04 -0.68 20.17
N GLY A 391 8.73 -1.09 21.40
CA GLY A 391 7.99 -2.33 21.65
C GLY A 391 8.63 -3.64 21.19
N THR A 392 9.91 -3.87 21.50
CA THR A 392 10.26 -5.22 21.94
C THR A 392 9.58 -5.42 23.29
N TRP A 393 8.74 -6.44 23.46
CA TRP A 393 8.21 -6.87 24.76
C TRP A 393 9.37 -7.33 25.66
N THR A 394 10.23 -6.42 26.11
CA THR A 394 11.35 -6.77 27.00
C THR A 394 10.91 -6.84 28.45
N LYS A 395 9.74 -6.28 28.80
CA LYS A 395 9.07 -6.49 30.08
C LYS A 395 7.57 -6.52 29.87
N VAL A 396 6.94 -7.65 30.22
CA VAL A 396 5.52 -7.72 30.56
C VAL A 396 5.32 -6.89 31.83
N SER A 397 5.27 -5.57 31.71
CA SER A 397 4.57 -4.74 32.69
C SER A 397 3.28 -4.31 32.02
N LYS A 398 2.16 -4.80 32.57
CA LYS A 398 0.82 -4.24 32.35
C LYS A 398 0.94 -2.73 32.14
N GLY A 399 0.46 -2.23 31.01
CA GLY A 399 0.51 -0.80 30.73
C GLY A 399 -0.07 0.00 31.91
N GLU A 400 0.47 1.19 32.17
CA GLU A 400 0.12 2.04 33.32
C GLU A 400 -1.40 2.29 33.46
N ILE A 401 -2.14 2.21 32.36
CA ILE A 401 -3.61 2.32 32.32
C ILE A 401 -4.30 1.17 33.12
N TRP A 402 -3.66 0.01 33.25
CA TRP A 402 -4.16 -1.12 34.04
C TRP A 402 -3.70 -1.10 35.50
N MET A 403 -2.64 -0.36 35.85
CA MET A 403 -2.25 -0.18 37.27
C MET A 403 -3.17 0.78 38.02
N ALA A 404 -3.97 1.58 37.30
CA ALA A 404 -4.99 2.45 37.88
C ALA A 404 -6.30 1.71 38.26
N LYS A 405 -6.41 0.41 37.96
CA LYS A 405 -7.59 -0.42 38.31
C LYS A 405 -7.37 -1.33 39.52
N ASP A 406 -6.12 -1.48 39.95
CA ASP A 406 -5.72 -2.28 41.13
C ASP A 406 -5.35 -1.39 42.34
N ARG A 407 -5.71 -0.09 42.29
CA ARG A 407 -5.83 0.82 43.45
C ARG A 407 -7.28 1.24 43.56
#